data_AF-A0A963TPN4-F1
#
_entry.id   AF-A0A963TPN4-F1
#
_cell.length_a   1.000
_cell.length_b   1.000
_cell.length_c   1.000
_cell.angle_alpha   90.00
_cell.angle_beta   90.00
_cell.angle_gamma   90.00
#
_symmetry.space_group_name_H-M   'P 1'
#
loop_
_entity.id
_entity.type
_entity.pdbx_description
1 polymer ?
#
loop_
_entity_poly.entity_id
_entity_poly.type
_entity_poly.pdbx_seq_one_letter_code
_entity_poly.pdbx_strand_id
1 'polypeptide(L)'
;MAAPKKKSNKKAALLSTPVEHIDITKFDARPLVTAMGKMSFTSRDTARAAEIYNMMLADPKCSVILTLAGSTSAGGCMQVYADMVKHGMVDAICATGASIVDMDFFEALGFKHYQGGQTVDDKELRDLYIDRIYDTFIDEEDLQRCDHAIAEIANGLEPKAYSSRAFIAEMGRWLTKHGKKKNSLVQTCFEKGVPIFCPAF
;
A
#
# COMPACT_ATOMS: atom_id res chain seq x y z
N MET A 1 -23.86 29.27 26.09
CA MET A 1 -23.45 29.14 24.67
C MET A 1 -21.96 28.84 24.65
N ALA A 2 -21.54 27.71 24.09
CA ALA A 2 -20.11 27.41 23.96
C ALA A 2 -19.48 28.38 22.96
N ALA A 3 -18.34 28.97 23.30
CA ALA A 3 -17.60 29.84 22.41
C ALA A 3 -17.23 29.09 21.11
N PRO A 4 -17.27 29.73 19.94
CA PRO A 4 -16.90 29.09 18.69
C PRO A 4 -15.43 28.62 18.80
N LYS A 5 -15.19 27.30 18.75
CA LYS A 5 -13.84 26.74 18.69
C LYS A 5 -13.14 27.37 17.49
N LYS A 6 -12.10 28.15 17.74
CA LYS A 6 -11.20 28.72 16.72
C LYS A 6 -10.81 27.57 15.80
N LYS A 7 -11.15 27.62 14.50
CA LYS A 7 -10.72 26.60 13.53
C LYS A 7 -9.20 26.57 13.53
N SER A 8 -8.66 25.60 14.26
CA SER A 8 -7.23 25.44 14.45
C SER A 8 -6.65 24.92 13.15
N ASN A 9 -5.65 25.60 12.58
CA ASN A 9 -4.94 25.13 11.39
C ASN A 9 -4.02 23.92 11.69
N LYS A 10 -4.19 23.29 12.86
CA LYS A 10 -3.31 22.25 13.38
C LYS A 10 -3.45 20.94 12.63
N LYS A 11 -4.67 20.54 12.23
CA LYS A 11 -4.87 19.36 11.37
C LYS A 11 -4.08 19.49 10.07
N ALA A 12 -4.24 20.62 9.36
CA ALA A 12 -3.52 20.88 8.12
C ALA A 12 -2.00 20.96 8.32
N ALA A 13 -1.52 21.44 9.47
CA ALA A 13 -0.10 21.45 9.80
C ALA A 13 0.47 20.04 10.07
N LEU A 14 -0.31 19.14 10.68
CA LEU A 14 0.09 17.75 10.89
C LEU A 14 0.01 16.92 9.61
N LEU A 15 -0.91 17.27 8.70
CA LEU A 15 -1.12 16.62 7.40
C LEU A 15 -0.46 17.43 6.26
N SER A 16 0.74 17.97 6.49
CA SER A 16 1.40 18.87 5.52
C SER A 16 2.38 18.16 4.59
N THR A 17 2.99 17.07 5.05
CA THR A 17 4.14 16.44 4.39
C THR A 17 3.76 15.03 3.96
N PRO A 18 3.45 14.78 2.68
CA PRO A 18 3.11 13.45 2.22
C PRO A 18 4.26 12.45 2.37
N VAL A 19 3.94 11.18 2.55
CA VAL A 19 4.85 10.06 2.29
C VAL A 19 5.08 9.99 0.78
N GLU A 20 6.34 9.80 0.37
CA GLU A 20 6.71 9.60 -1.03
C GLU A 20 7.19 8.17 -1.25
N HIS A 21 6.69 7.53 -2.31
CA HIS A 21 7.15 6.20 -2.68
C HIS A 21 8.50 6.25 -3.38
N ILE A 22 9.39 5.32 -3.04
CA ILE A 22 10.64 5.14 -3.76
C ILE A 22 10.35 4.69 -5.20
N ASP A 23 10.98 5.37 -6.16
CA ASP A 23 10.95 4.97 -7.56
C ASP A 23 12.24 4.23 -7.90
N ILE A 24 12.16 2.90 -7.86
CA ILE A 24 13.30 2.01 -8.09
C ILE A 24 13.79 2.02 -9.55
N THR A 25 13.06 2.66 -10.47
CA THR A 25 13.47 2.78 -11.87
C THR A 25 14.46 3.93 -12.12
N LYS A 26 14.62 4.83 -11.14
CA LYS A 26 15.48 6.03 -11.26
C LYS A 26 16.96 5.79 -10.93
N PHE A 27 17.32 4.64 -10.38
CA PHE A 27 18.69 4.35 -9.97
C PHE A 27 19.00 2.85 -10.04
N ASP A 28 20.28 2.50 -10.15
CA ASP A 28 20.72 1.11 -10.14
C ASP A 28 21.29 0.72 -8.76
N ALA A 29 20.48 0.01 -7.98
CA ALA A 29 20.88 -0.50 -6.65
C ALA A 29 21.74 -1.78 -6.71
N ARG A 30 21.84 -2.45 -7.87
CA ARG A 30 22.46 -3.79 -7.97
C ARG A 30 23.92 -3.79 -7.53
N PRO A 31 24.78 -2.82 -7.90
CA PRO A 31 26.18 -2.81 -7.43
C PRO A 31 26.30 -2.75 -5.91
N LEU A 32 25.41 -1.99 -5.24
CA LEU A 32 25.37 -1.90 -3.78
C LEU A 32 24.99 -3.25 -3.16
N VAL A 33 23.92 -3.89 -3.66
CA VAL A 33 23.46 -5.20 -3.16
C VAL A 33 24.51 -6.28 -3.41
N THR A 34 25.19 -6.28 -4.56
CA THR A 34 26.30 -7.21 -4.84
C THR A 34 27.46 -7.01 -3.85
N ALA A 35 27.81 -5.77 -3.53
CA ALA A 35 28.86 -5.47 -2.56
C ALA A 35 28.49 -5.95 -1.14
N MET A 36 27.20 -5.88 -0.76
CA MET A 36 26.71 -6.39 0.53
C MET A 36 27.01 -7.89 0.74
N GLY A 37 27.14 -8.67 -0.32
CA GLY A 37 27.54 -10.09 -0.25
C GLY A 37 28.96 -10.32 0.29
N LYS A 38 29.83 -9.30 0.25
CA LYS A 38 31.19 -9.34 0.82
C LYS A 38 31.28 -8.75 2.23
N MET A 39 30.18 -8.28 2.79
CA MET A 39 30.12 -7.66 4.12
C MET A 39 29.81 -8.70 5.22
N SER A 40 29.42 -8.22 6.41
CA SER A 40 29.06 -9.04 7.58
C SER A 40 27.60 -8.83 7.99
N PHE A 41 27.07 -9.73 8.82
CA PHE A 41 25.70 -9.68 9.36
C PHE A 41 24.63 -9.70 8.25
N THR A 42 23.54 -8.96 8.46
CA THR A 42 22.34 -8.95 7.59
C THR A 42 22.60 -8.41 6.19
N SER A 43 23.72 -7.72 5.95
CA SER A 43 24.13 -7.36 4.58
C SER A 43 24.25 -8.59 3.67
N ARG A 44 24.83 -9.69 4.17
CA ARG A 44 24.93 -10.93 3.37
C ARG A 44 23.58 -11.59 3.15
N ASP A 45 22.66 -11.46 4.11
CA ASP A 45 21.30 -11.96 3.96
C ASP A 45 20.55 -11.20 2.85
N THR A 46 20.69 -9.88 2.77
CA THR A 46 20.13 -9.07 1.68
C THR A 46 20.67 -9.48 0.31
N ALA A 47 21.98 -9.63 0.18
CA ALA A 47 22.60 -10.05 -1.09
C ALA A 47 22.12 -11.46 -1.50
N ARG A 48 22.12 -12.41 -0.56
CA ARG A 48 21.63 -13.77 -0.78
C ARG A 48 20.15 -13.81 -1.14
N ALA A 49 19.31 -12.99 -0.50
CA ALA A 49 17.89 -12.90 -0.82
C ALA A 49 17.66 -12.40 -2.26
N ALA A 50 18.41 -11.38 -2.70
CA ALA A 50 18.38 -10.91 -4.08
C ALA A 50 18.84 -12.00 -5.08
N GLU A 51 19.88 -12.77 -4.76
CA GLU A 51 20.34 -13.89 -5.60
C GLU A 51 19.28 -14.99 -5.72
N ILE A 52 18.68 -15.42 -4.61
CA ILE A 52 17.59 -16.41 -4.59
C ILE A 52 16.41 -15.90 -5.43
N TYR A 53 16.04 -14.64 -5.27
CA TYR A 53 14.94 -14.06 -6.03
C TYR A 53 15.24 -14.02 -7.54
N ASN A 54 16.47 -13.67 -7.94
CA ASN A 54 16.88 -13.75 -9.35
C ASN A 54 16.82 -15.19 -9.89
N MET A 55 17.17 -16.20 -9.09
CA MET A 55 17.01 -17.60 -9.47
C MET A 55 15.53 -17.97 -9.69
N MET A 56 14.64 -17.50 -8.81
CA MET A 56 13.20 -17.71 -8.96
C MET A 56 12.67 -17.08 -10.26
N LEU A 57 13.09 -15.85 -10.58
CA LEU A 57 12.69 -15.15 -11.80
C LEU A 57 13.25 -15.79 -13.09
N ALA A 58 14.41 -16.44 -13.01
CA ALA A 58 15.04 -17.09 -14.15
C ALA A 58 14.46 -18.49 -14.45
N ASP A 59 13.78 -19.12 -13.50
CA ASP A 59 13.17 -20.45 -13.67
C ASP A 59 11.71 -20.33 -14.11
N PRO A 60 11.36 -20.65 -15.37
CA PRO A 60 9.98 -20.57 -15.87
C PRO A 60 9.04 -21.59 -15.23
N LYS A 61 9.55 -22.54 -14.44
CA LYS A 61 8.73 -23.50 -13.67
C LYS A 61 8.47 -23.04 -12.24
N CYS A 62 9.10 -21.96 -11.80
CA CYS A 62 8.91 -21.40 -10.47
C CYS A 62 7.75 -20.40 -10.50
N SER A 63 6.84 -20.51 -9.53
CA SER A 63 5.80 -19.49 -9.30
C SER A 63 6.17 -18.61 -8.11
N VAL A 64 6.16 -17.30 -8.30
CA VAL A 64 6.49 -16.31 -7.28
C VAL A 64 5.22 -15.84 -6.56
N ILE A 65 5.13 -16.16 -5.27
CA ILE A 65 4.07 -15.66 -4.39
C ILE A 65 4.65 -14.57 -3.49
N LEU A 66 4.20 -13.33 -3.68
CA LEU A 66 4.58 -12.20 -2.84
C LEU A 66 3.68 -12.15 -1.59
N THR A 67 4.28 -12.23 -0.41
CA THR A 67 3.56 -12.10 0.87
C THR A 67 3.77 -10.71 1.47
N LEU A 68 2.70 -9.96 1.67
CA LEU A 68 2.73 -8.60 2.19
C LEU A 68 2.06 -8.52 3.56
N ALA A 69 2.75 -7.90 4.52
CA ALA A 69 2.21 -7.61 5.82
C ALA A 69 2.80 -6.29 6.34
N GLY A 70 2.08 -5.68 7.29
CA GLY A 70 2.46 -4.40 7.86
C GLY A 70 2.28 -3.22 6.90
N SER A 71 2.82 -2.08 7.29
CA SER A 71 2.57 -0.79 6.65
C SER A 71 3.72 -0.39 5.73
N THR A 72 4.21 -1.30 4.89
CA THR A 72 5.33 -1.02 3.98
C THR A 72 5.02 0.11 2.98
N SER A 73 3.75 0.33 2.68
CA SER A 73 3.27 1.46 1.87
C SER A 73 3.35 2.79 2.59
N ALA A 74 3.01 2.84 3.87
CA ALA A 74 3.29 3.99 4.73
C ALA A 74 4.80 4.26 4.81
N GLY A 75 5.63 3.22 4.69
CA GLY A 75 7.09 3.34 4.54
C GLY A 75 7.58 3.73 3.14
N GLY A 76 6.69 4.03 2.19
CA GLY A 76 7.05 4.47 0.83
C GLY A 76 7.45 3.34 -0.13
N CYS A 77 7.06 2.08 0.13
CA CYS A 77 7.44 0.94 -0.71
C CYS A 77 6.33 0.44 -1.66
N MET A 78 5.14 1.03 -1.68
CA MET A 78 4.00 0.44 -2.41
C MET A 78 4.25 0.38 -3.93
N GLN A 79 4.94 1.40 -4.47
CA GLN A 79 5.26 1.44 -5.90
C GLN A 79 6.16 0.28 -6.34
N VAL A 80 7.04 -0.21 -5.45
CA VAL A 80 7.91 -1.36 -5.73
C VAL A 80 7.08 -2.59 -6.08
N TYR A 81 6.02 -2.87 -5.31
CA TYR A 81 5.17 -4.04 -5.55
C TYR A 81 4.34 -3.88 -6.82
N ALA A 82 3.83 -2.68 -7.10
CA ALA A 82 3.11 -2.40 -8.35
C ALA A 82 4.02 -2.60 -9.57
N ASP A 83 5.27 -2.16 -9.50
CA ASP A 83 6.25 -2.34 -10.57
C ASP A 83 6.62 -3.82 -10.74
N MET A 84 6.79 -4.58 -9.65
CA MET A 84 7.04 -6.03 -9.70
C MET A 84 5.92 -6.76 -10.46
N VAL A 85 4.65 -6.44 -10.16
CA VAL A 85 3.48 -7.01 -10.87
C VAL A 85 3.49 -6.59 -12.35
N LYS A 86 3.72 -5.30 -12.62
CA LYS A 86 3.74 -4.75 -13.97
C LYS A 86 4.76 -5.45 -14.89
N HIS A 87 5.91 -5.82 -14.31
CA HIS A 87 7.02 -6.48 -15.00
C HIS A 87 6.99 -8.01 -14.93
N GLY A 88 5.89 -8.62 -14.45
CA GLY A 88 5.72 -10.08 -14.45
C GLY A 88 6.65 -10.78 -13.47
N MET A 89 7.03 -10.11 -12.39
CA MET A 89 7.93 -10.64 -11.36
C MET A 89 7.18 -11.36 -10.22
N VAL A 90 5.84 -11.31 -10.23
CA VAL A 90 4.96 -11.87 -9.19
C VAL A 90 3.76 -12.53 -9.86
N ASP A 91 3.48 -13.78 -9.47
CA ASP A 91 2.37 -14.57 -10.01
C ASP A 91 1.12 -14.53 -9.12
N ALA A 92 1.29 -14.31 -7.82
CA ALA A 92 0.20 -14.14 -6.87
C ALA A 92 0.63 -13.32 -5.64
N ILE A 93 -0.33 -12.69 -4.97
CA ILE A 93 -0.10 -11.92 -3.74
C ILE A 93 -0.95 -12.49 -2.60
N CYS A 94 -0.35 -12.66 -1.42
CA CYS A 94 -1.06 -12.89 -0.17
C CYS A 94 -0.79 -11.71 0.76
N ALA A 95 -1.83 -10.97 1.17
CA ALA A 95 -1.70 -9.73 1.91
C ALA A 95 -2.67 -9.66 3.10
N THR A 96 -2.42 -8.73 4.03
CA THR A 96 -3.43 -8.31 5.01
C THR A 96 -4.37 -7.28 4.40
N GLY A 97 -5.57 -7.12 4.96
CA GLY A 97 -6.58 -6.18 4.47
C GLY A 97 -6.07 -4.74 4.45
N ALA A 98 -5.35 -4.33 5.50
CA ALA A 98 -4.74 -3.00 5.61
C ALA A 98 -3.80 -2.67 4.43
N SER A 99 -2.96 -3.62 3.98
CA SER A 99 -2.06 -3.38 2.85
C SER A 99 -2.82 -3.16 1.53
N ILE A 100 -4.05 -3.69 1.41
CA ILE A 100 -4.87 -3.60 0.19
C ILE A 100 -5.81 -2.39 0.25
N VAL A 101 -6.47 -2.17 1.38
CA VAL A 101 -7.50 -1.14 1.56
C VAL A 101 -6.87 0.18 1.99
N ASP A 102 -6.44 0.25 3.25
CA ASP A 102 -5.97 1.47 3.92
C ASP A 102 -4.71 2.06 3.27
N MET A 103 -3.92 1.19 2.62
CA MET A 103 -2.67 1.57 1.96
C MET A 103 -2.85 1.85 0.46
N ASP A 104 -3.12 0.81 -0.34
CA ASP A 104 -3.08 0.95 -1.80
C ASP A 104 -4.38 1.50 -2.40
N PHE A 105 -5.53 0.90 -2.07
CA PHE A 105 -6.82 1.36 -2.61
C PHE A 105 -7.12 2.79 -2.17
N PHE A 106 -6.86 3.12 -0.89
CA PHE A 106 -6.94 4.49 -0.36
C PHE A 106 -6.13 5.49 -1.18
N GLU A 107 -4.85 5.19 -1.45
CA GLU A 107 -4.02 6.06 -2.30
C GLU A 107 -4.47 6.06 -3.77
N ALA A 108 -5.01 4.95 -4.27
CA ALA A 108 -5.59 4.85 -5.61
C ALA A 108 -6.72 5.85 -5.82
N LEU A 109 -7.52 6.13 -4.77
CA LEU A 109 -8.56 7.17 -4.75
C LEU A 109 -8.01 8.61 -4.70
N GLY A 110 -6.69 8.75 -4.62
CA GLY A 110 -5.97 10.03 -4.61
C GLY A 110 -5.77 10.62 -3.21
N PHE A 111 -6.08 9.87 -2.16
CA PHE A 111 -5.75 10.24 -0.78
C PHE A 111 -4.28 9.97 -0.48
N LYS A 112 -3.81 10.44 0.68
CA LYS A 112 -2.38 10.46 1.00
C LYS A 112 -2.13 10.03 2.44
N HIS A 113 -1.01 9.34 2.62
CA HIS A 113 -0.36 9.17 3.90
C HIS A 113 0.58 10.36 4.14
N TYR A 114 0.75 10.75 5.40
CA TYR A 114 1.57 11.90 5.77
C TYR A 114 2.65 11.48 6.77
N GLN A 115 3.84 12.04 6.63
CA GLN A 115 4.90 11.90 7.61
C GLN A 115 4.43 12.54 8.92
N GLY A 116 4.55 11.78 10.01
CA GLY A 116 4.05 12.13 11.33
C GLY A 116 5.12 12.01 12.41
N GLY A 117 4.72 12.34 13.64
CA GLY A 117 5.57 12.25 14.82
C GLY A 117 5.08 11.18 15.78
N GLN A 118 6.01 10.41 16.35
CA GLN A 118 5.69 9.36 17.33
C GLN A 118 5.24 9.92 18.70
N THR A 119 5.49 11.20 18.96
CA THR A 119 5.31 11.83 20.28
C THR A 119 4.10 12.77 20.36
N VAL A 120 3.31 12.90 19.29
CA VAL A 120 2.04 13.65 19.33
C VAL A 120 1.04 12.88 20.19
N ASP A 121 0.29 13.58 21.07
CA ASP A 121 -0.72 12.96 21.93
C ASP A 121 -1.86 12.39 21.10
N ASP A 122 -2.15 11.09 21.27
CA ASP A 122 -3.22 10.40 20.55
C ASP A 122 -4.61 10.98 20.86
N LYS A 123 -4.81 11.61 22.03
CA LYS A 123 -6.06 12.32 22.31
C LYS A 123 -6.23 13.52 21.40
N GLU A 124 -5.14 14.22 21.12
CA GLU A 124 -5.16 15.34 20.20
C GLU A 124 -5.39 14.86 18.76
N LEU A 125 -4.69 13.81 18.34
CA LEU A 125 -4.90 13.21 17.02
C LEU A 125 -6.37 12.77 16.85
N ARG A 126 -6.94 12.14 17.87
CA ARG A 126 -8.36 11.76 17.89
C ARG A 126 -9.30 12.95 17.78
N ASP A 127 -9.04 14.02 18.53
CA ASP A 127 -9.83 15.27 18.46
C ASP A 127 -9.75 15.96 17.09
N LEU A 128 -8.65 15.73 16.36
CA LEU A 128 -8.42 16.22 15.00
C LEU A 128 -8.85 15.24 13.90
N TYR A 129 -9.37 14.06 14.25
CA TYR A 129 -9.72 13.02 13.26
C TYR A 129 -8.50 12.62 12.40
N ILE A 130 -7.39 12.34 13.10
CA ILE A 130 -6.16 11.83 12.50
C ILE A 130 -5.87 10.46 13.11
N ASP A 131 -5.66 9.46 12.25
CA ASP A 131 -5.18 8.15 12.66
C ASP A 131 -3.66 8.08 12.52
N ARG A 132 -3.03 7.29 13.39
CA ARG A 132 -1.58 7.13 13.42
C ARG A 132 -1.16 5.69 13.21
N ILE A 133 -0.19 5.51 12.33
CA ILE A 133 0.53 4.26 12.09
C ILE A 133 2.00 4.56 12.36
N TYR A 134 2.46 4.29 13.58
CA TYR A 134 3.81 4.63 14.04
C TYR A 134 4.17 6.12 13.82
N ASP A 135 4.98 6.45 12.83
CA ASP A 135 5.37 7.81 12.43
C ASP A 135 4.69 8.27 11.14
N THR A 136 3.54 7.68 10.80
CA THR A 136 2.69 8.07 9.67
C THR A 136 1.31 8.48 10.16
N PHE A 137 0.74 9.52 9.56
CA PHE A 137 -0.62 10.00 9.81
C PHE A 137 -1.53 9.79 8.59
N ILE A 138 -2.80 9.55 8.88
CA ILE A 138 -3.89 9.41 7.90
C ILE A 138 -5.06 10.30 8.33
N ASP A 139 -5.72 10.92 7.36
CA ASP A 139 -6.96 11.64 7.62
C ASP A 139 -8.14 10.65 7.70
N GLU A 140 -8.76 10.53 8.89
CA GLU A 140 -9.93 9.67 9.11
C GLU A 140 -11.10 10.06 8.20
N GLU A 141 -11.26 11.34 7.84
CA GLU A 141 -12.33 11.76 6.93
C GLU A 141 -12.12 11.23 5.51
N ASP A 142 -10.86 11.07 5.08
CA ASP A 142 -10.54 10.44 3.80
C ASP A 142 -10.69 8.91 3.88
N LEU A 143 -10.38 8.29 5.02
CA LEU A 143 -10.62 6.85 5.23
C LEU A 143 -12.11 6.54 5.14
N GLN A 144 -12.96 7.37 5.75
CA GLN A 144 -14.41 7.24 5.61
C GLN A 144 -14.85 7.34 4.15
N ARG A 145 -14.24 8.20 3.33
CA ARG A 145 -14.54 8.26 1.88
C ARG A 145 -14.09 6.99 1.16
N CYS A 146 -12.98 6.40 1.58
CA CYS A 146 -12.52 5.10 1.09
C CYS A 146 -13.55 4.00 1.39
N ASP A 147 -14.06 3.94 2.63
CA ASP A 147 -15.10 2.99 3.04
C ASP A 147 -16.38 3.17 2.23
N HIS A 148 -16.79 4.42 1.95
CA HIS A 148 -17.95 4.68 1.10
C HIS A 148 -17.75 4.18 -0.34
N ALA A 149 -16.54 4.30 -0.91
CA ALA A 149 -16.25 3.74 -2.23
C ALA A 149 -16.33 2.20 -2.23
N ILE A 150 -15.85 1.55 -1.16
CA ILE A 150 -15.98 0.09 -0.99
C ILE A 150 -17.44 -0.30 -0.85
N ALA A 151 -18.23 0.46 -0.08
CA ALA A 151 -19.66 0.25 0.06
C ALA A 151 -20.39 0.41 -1.28
N GLU A 152 -20.02 1.40 -2.11
CA GLU A 152 -20.57 1.56 -3.46
C GLU A 152 -20.26 0.34 -4.34
N ILE A 153 -19.01 -0.14 -4.32
CA ILE A 153 -18.60 -1.35 -5.03
C ILE A 153 -19.46 -2.52 -4.57
N ALA A 154 -19.53 -2.78 -3.25
CA ALA A 154 -20.28 -3.91 -2.69
C ALA A 154 -21.77 -3.85 -3.03
N ASN A 155 -22.40 -2.67 -2.93
CA ASN A 155 -23.81 -2.48 -3.27
C ASN A 155 -24.10 -2.64 -4.77
N GLY A 156 -23.08 -2.49 -5.63
CA GLY A 156 -23.19 -2.73 -7.06
C GLY A 156 -22.99 -4.19 -7.48
N LEU A 157 -22.69 -5.11 -6.55
CA LEU A 157 -22.48 -6.52 -6.84
C LEU A 157 -23.76 -7.35 -6.63
N GLU A 158 -23.88 -8.42 -7.42
CA GLU A 158 -24.95 -9.41 -7.25
C GLU A 158 -24.88 -10.08 -5.87
N PRO A 159 -26.00 -10.24 -5.13
CA PRO A 159 -25.98 -10.88 -3.83
C PRO A 159 -25.58 -12.36 -3.89
N LYS A 160 -24.31 -12.67 -3.60
CA LYS A 160 -23.77 -14.03 -3.48
C LYS A 160 -22.51 -14.05 -2.61
N ALA A 161 -21.98 -15.24 -2.36
CA ALA A 161 -20.68 -15.38 -1.71
C ALA A 161 -19.54 -14.89 -2.63
N TYR A 162 -18.68 -14.02 -2.10
CA TYR A 162 -17.44 -13.59 -2.73
C TYR A 162 -16.25 -14.01 -1.87
N SER A 163 -15.20 -14.50 -2.50
CA SER A 163 -13.89 -14.61 -1.83
C SER A 163 -13.20 -13.24 -1.83
N SER A 164 -12.23 -13.04 -0.93
CA SER A 164 -11.41 -11.82 -0.94
C SER A 164 -10.75 -11.58 -2.30
N ARG A 165 -10.23 -12.63 -2.94
CA ARG A 165 -9.72 -12.56 -4.32
C ARG A 165 -10.76 -12.00 -5.30
N ALA A 166 -11.99 -12.52 -5.26
CA ALA A 166 -13.03 -12.07 -6.17
C ALA A 166 -13.37 -10.60 -5.90
N PHE A 167 -13.59 -10.22 -4.64
CA PHE A 167 -13.95 -8.86 -4.29
C PHE A 167 -12.84 -7.84 -4.59
N ILE A 168 -11.57 -8.17 -4.30
CA ILE A 168 -10.42 -7.30 -4.62
C ILE A 168 -10.28 -7.13 -6.14
N ALA A 169 -10.61 -8.15 -6.94
CA ALA A 169 -10.65 -7.99 -8.40
C ALA A 169 -11.75 -7.00 -8.84
N GLU A 170 -12.91 -7.00 -8.17
CA GLU A 170 -13.96 -5.99 -8.41
C GLU A 170 -13.49 -4.58 -8.04
N MET A 171 -12.75 -4.43 -6.92
CA MET A 171 -12.12 -3.16 -6.53
C MET A 171 -11.13 -2.68 -7.60
N GLY A 172 -10.24 -3.56 -8.07
CA GLY A 172 -9.29 -3.24 -9.14
C GLY A 172 -9.99 -2.85 -10.44
N ARG A 173 -11.08 -3.56 -10.83
CA ARG A 173 -11.90 -3.17 -11.97
C ARG A 173 -12.50 -1.78 -11.78
N TRP A 174 -13.06 -1.50 -10.61
CA TRP A 174 -13.69 -0.20 -10.32
C TRP A 174 -12.67 0.95 -10.40
N LEU A 175 -11.43 0.73 -9.93
CA LEU A 175 -10.33 1.70 -10.04
C LEU A 175 -9.95 2.04 -11.49
N THR A 176 -10.14 1.14 -12.47
CA THR A 176 -9.86 1.47 -13.88
C THR A 176 -10.68 2.65 -14.41
N LYS A 177 -11.81 2.97 -13.76
CA LYS A 177 -12.70 4.07 -14.14
C LYS A 177 -12.66 5.24 -13.15
N HIS A 178 -12.39 4.98 -11.88
CA HIS A 178 -12.53 5.97 -10.80
C HIS A 178 -11.22 6.29 -10.07
N GLY A 179 -10.16 5.52 -10.32
CA GLY A 179 -8.84 5.74 -9.72
C GLY A 179 -8.25 7.08 -10.14
N LYS A 180 -7.68 7.80 -9.17
CA LYS A 180 -7.01 9.09 -9.38
C LYS A 180 -5.49 8.93 -9.47
N LYS A 181 -4.91 8.06 -8.64
CA LYS A 181 -3.49 7.67 -8.72
C LYS A 181 -3.36 6.51 -9.69
N LYS A 182 -2.49 6.67 -10.69
CA LYS A 182 -2.13 5.59 -11.62
C LYS A 182 -1.16 4.62 -10.97
N ASN A 183 -1.12 3.39 -11.47
CA ASN A 183 -0.18 2.34 -11.04
C ASN A 183 -0.34 1.95 -9.55
N SER A 184 -1.54 2.01 -8.98
CA SER A 184 -1.82 1.36 -7.70
C SER A 184 -1.68 -0.16 -7.84
N LEU A 185 -1.25 -0.87 -6.80
CA LEU A 185 -1.07 -2.32 -6.79
C LEU A 185 -2.36 -3.05 -7.18
N VAL A 186 -3.51 -2.70 -6.58
CA VAL A 186 -4.81 -3.35 -6.78
C VAL A 186 -5.29 -3.21 -8.23
N GLN A 187 -5.23 -2.00 -8.79
CA GLN A 187 -5.54 -1.79 -10.22
C GLN A 187 -4.58 -2.57 -11.12
N THR A 188 -3.27 -2.50 -10.86
CA THR A 188 -2.26 -3.17 -11.69
C THR A 188 -2.45 -4.70 -11.67
N CYS A 189 -2.76 -5.27 -10.50
CA CYS A 189 -3.06 -6.68 -10.35
C CYS A 189 -4.28 -7.09 -11.17
N PHE A 190 -5.36 -6.29 -11.15
CA PHE A 190 -6.52 -6.53 -12.00
C PHE A 190 -6.18 -6.50 -13.50
N GLU A 191 -5.45 -5.48 -13.95
CA GLU A 191 -5.06 -5.32 -15.36
C GLU A 191 -4.10 -6.42 -15.85
N LYS A 192 -3.25 -6.96 -14.96
CA LYS A 192 -2.28 -8.02 -15.27
C LYS A 192 -2.80 -9.43 -14.98
N GLY A 193 -3.97 -9.56 -14.38
CA GLY A 193 -4.54 -10.86 -13.99
C GLY A 193 -3.81 -11.53 -12.82
N VAL A 194 -3.05 -10.78 -12.02
CA VAL A 194 -2.37 -11.28 -10.82
C VAL A 194 -3.35 -11.27 -9.64
N PRO A 195 -3.64 -12.41 -9.01
CA PRO A 195 -4.60 -12.47 -7.92
C PRO A 195 -4.01 -12.02 -6.58
N ILE A 196 -4.84 -11.31 -5.82
CA ILE A 196 -4.56 -10.92 -4.43
C ILE A 196 -5.47 -11.74 -3.52
N PHE A 197 -4.90 -12.36 -2.49
CA PHE A 197 -5.63 -13.06 -1.45
C PHE A 197 -5.44 -12.34 -0.12
N CYS A 198 -6.55 -12.09 0.58
CA CYS A 198 -6.54 -11.66 1.97
C CYS A 198 -7.38 -12.64 2.79
N PRO A 199 -6.76 -13.55 3.59
CA PRO A 199 -7.50 -14.57 4.33
C PRO A 199 -8.40 -14.02 5.44
N ALA A 200 -8.09 -12.84 5.97
CA ALA A 200 -8.87 -12.10 6.97
C ALA A 200 -9.18 -10.71 6.41
N PHE A 201 -10.06 -10.67 5.40
CA PHE A 201 -10.44 -9.48 4.66
C PHE A 201 -11.76 -8.91 5.15
#